data_AF-A0A8S9LK95-F1
#
_entry.id   AF-A0A8S9LK95-F1
#
_cell.length_a   1.000
_cell.length_b   1.000
_cell.length_c   1.000
_cell.angle_alpha   90.00
_cell.angle_beta   90.00
_cell.angle_gamma   90.00
#
_symmetry.space_group_name_H-M   'P 1'
#
loop_
_entity.id
_entity.type
_entity.pdbx_description
1 polymer ?
#
loop_
_entity_poly.entity_id
_entity_poly.type
_entity_poly.pdbx_seq_one_letter_code
_entity_poly.pdbx_strand_id
1 'polypeptide(L)'
;MSVYPNIFHALKRREEISLPFTLTLQLRDQVKSCSFFSFPKRMAATSPLYNQLKDAEPFFLLAGPNVIESEEHILRMAKHIKHIATKVGLPLVFKSSFDKANRTSSKSFRGPGMAEGLKILEKVKVAYDLPIVTDVHEAYQCEEVGKVADIIQIPAFLCRQARL
;
A
#
# COMPACT_ATOMS: atom_id res chain seq x y z
N MET A 1 -6.68 9.43 44.04
CA MET A 1 -6.37 9.86 42.67
C MET A 1 -6.14 8.58 41.87
N SER A 2 -7.18 8.07 41.23
CA SER A 2 -7.22 6.71 40.66
C SER A 2 -8.16 6.67 39.45
N VAL A 3 -7.91 5.68 38.59
CA VAL A 3 -8.77 5.11 37.52
C VAL A 3 -8.77 5.99 36.24
N TYR A 4 -8.41 5.52 35.04
CA TYR A 4 -9.11 4.47 34.29
C TYR A 4 -8.24 3.56 33.40
N PRO A 5 -8.39 2.23 33.55
CA PRO A 5 -8.17 1.23 32.51
C PRO A 5 -9.44 1.01 31.65
N ASN A 6 -9.30 0.26 30.55
CA ASN A 6 -10.36 -0.40 29.75
C ASN A 6 -11.01 0.37 28.58
N ILE A 7 -10.40 0.29 27.40
CA ILE A 7 -11.06 0.47 26.08
C ILE A 7 -11.59 -0.88 25.52
N PHE A 8 -11.71 -1.91 26.36
CA PHE A 8 -12.15 -3.25 25.94
C PHE A 8 -13.66 -3.53 26.08
N HIS A 9 -14.50 -2.50 26.24
CA HIS A 9 -15.93 -2.71 26.49
C HIS A 9 -16.84 -1.65 25.86
N ALA A 10 -16.85 -1.55 24.52
CA ALA A 10 -17.88 -0.80 23.80
C ALA A 10 -18.25 -1.44 22.44
N LEU A 11 -18.15 -2.76 22.34
CA LEU A 11 -18.68 -3.55 21.21
C LEU A 11 -19.71 -4.55 21.72
N LYS A 12 -20.81 -4.03 22.25
CA LYS A 12 -22.08 -4.77 22.38
C LYS A 12 -23.19 -3.82 22.81
N ARG A 13 -23.96 -3.35 21.84
CA ARG A 13 -25.44 -3.27 21.85
C ARG A 13 -25.88 -2.42 20.65
N ARG A 14 -26.65 -3.05 19.77
CA ARG A 14 -27.54 -2.37 18.83
C ARG A 14 -28.64 -1.75 19.69
N GLU A 15 -28.82 -0.45 19.64
CA GLU A 15 -30.05 0.22 20.05
C GLU A 15 -30.15 1.53 19.25
N GLU A 16 -31.18 1.60 18.41
CA GLU A 16 -31.60 2.82 17.74
C GLU A 16 -32.09 3.81 18.80
N ILE A 17 -31.54 5.01 18.79
CA ILE A 17 -32.06 6.14 19.57
C ILE A 17 -32.50 7.21 18.58
N SER A 18 -33.82 7.38 18.48
CA SER A 18 -34.48 8.49 17.81
C SER A 18 -34.30 9.76 18.65
N LEU A 19 -33.75 10.83 18.05
CA LEU A 19 -33.84 12.18 18.61
C LEU A 19 -34.59 13.11 17.64
N PRO A 20 -35.54 13.93 18.14
CA PRO A 20 -36.38 14.78 17.32
C PRO A 20 -35.68 16.12 17.08
N PHE A 21 -34.84 16.18 16.05
CA PHE A 21 -34.50 17.44 15.40
C PHE A 21 -34.36 17.18 13.91
N THR A 22 -35.32 17.69 13.15
CA THR A 22 -35.30 17.71 11.69
C THR A 22 -34.13 18.59 11.22
N LEU A 23 -32.95 18.01 11.08
CA LEU A 23 -31.93 18.51 10.19
C LEU A 23 -31.96 17.60 8.96
N THR A 24 -32.59 18.09 7.90
CA THR A 24 -32.74 17.41 6.62
C THR A 24 -31.37 16.96 6.11
N LEU A 25 -31.17 15.65 6.01
CA LEU A 25 -30.08 15.06 5.24
C LEU A 25 -30.20 15.53 3.79
N GLN A 26 -29.29 16.41 3.36
CA GLN A 26 -28.98 16.57 1.94
C GLN A 26 -27.76 15.69 1.61
N LEU A 27 -27.95 14.38 1.68
CA LEU A 27 -27.16 13.43 0.90
C LEU A 27 -27.67 13.50 -0.54
N ARG A 28 -27.05 14.37 -1.36
CA ARG A 28 -26.99 14.23 -2.82
C ARG A 28 -26.03 15.27 -3.41
N ASP A 29 -25.08 14.77 -4.19
CA ASP A 29 -24.44 15.46 -5.32
C ASP A 29 -23.38 16.55 -5.06
N GLN A 30 -22.28 16.22 -4.36
CA GLN A 30 -21.01 16.97 -4.48
C GLN A 30 -19.78 16.06 -4.69
N VAL A 31 -19.95 14.94 -5.40
CA VAL A 31 -18.85 14.33 -6.17
C VAL A 31 -19.16 14.60 -7.64
N LYS A 32 -19.15 15.87 -8.03
CA LYS A 32 -19.25 16.26 -9.44
C LYS A 32 -17.85 16.46 -9.98
N SER A 33 -17.51 15.58 -10.92
CA SER A 33 -16.35 15.60 -11.83
C SER A 33 -14.96 15.39 -11.21
N CYS A 34 -14.66 14.16 -10.80
CA CYS A 34 -13.40 13.59 -11.27
C CYS A 34 -13.64 13.23 -12.73
N SER A 35 -13.03 13.98 -13.65
CA SER A 35 -12.96 13.62 -15.05
C SER A 35 -12.48 12.18 -15.17
N PHE A 36 -13.39 11.32 -15.60
CA PHE A 36 -13.17 9.92 -15.92
C PHE A 36 -11.92 9.80 -16.80
N PHE A 37 -10.80 9.38 -16.21
CA PHE A 37 -9.96 8.44 -16.93
C PHE A 37 -10.84 7.19 -17.06
N SER A 38 -11.16 6.79 -18.28
CA SER A 38 -11.92 5.58 -18.56
C SER A 38 -11.08 4.37 -18.14
N PHE A 39 -10.99 4.12 -16.83
CA PHE A 39 -10.75 2.77 -16.35
C PHE A 39 -11.98 1.96 -16.80
N PRO A 40 -11.80 0.92 -17.62
CA PRO A 40 -12.92 0.06 -17.99
C PRO A 40 -13.62 -0.38 -16.70
N LYS A 41 -14.95 -0.25 -16.67
CA LYS A 41 -15.84 -0.78 -15.63
C LYS A 41 -15.69 -2.31 -15.55
N ARG A 42 -14.57 -2.82 -15.07
CA ARG A 42 -14.53 -4.10 -14.37
C ARG A 42 -14.92 -3.76 -12.94
N MET A 43 -16.16 -4.06 -12.59
CA MET A 43 -16.51 -4.33 -11.19
C MET A 43 -15.39 -5.22 -10.64
N ALA A 44 -14.66 -4.70 -9.64
CA ALA A 44 -13.40 -5.28 -9.21
C ALA A 44 -13.64 -6.73 -8.78
N ALA A 45 -13.24 -7.67 -9.64
CA ALA A 45 -12.94 -9.01 -9.18
C ALA A 45 -11.82 -8.83 -8.16
N THR A 46 -12.13 -9.10 -6.89
CA THR A 46 -11.17 -8.98 -5.81
C THR A 46 -9.94 -9.81 -6.17
N SER A 47 -8.75 -9.18 -6.23
CA SER A 47 -7.55 -9.90 -6.68
C SER A 47 -7.28 -11.10 -5.75
N PRO A 48 -6.79 -12.25 -6.27
CA PRO A 48 -6.43 -13.39 -5.43
C PRO A 48 -5.50 -13.01 -4.28
N LEU A 49 -4.57 -12.08 -4.54
CA LEU A 49 -3.68 -11.51 -3.52
C LEU A 49 -4.45 -10.76 -2.42
N TYR A 50 -5.44 -9.94 -2.76
CA TYR A 50 -6.22 -9.21 -1.76
C TYR A 50 -6.92 -10.15 -0.79
N ASN A 51 -7.58 -11.21 -1.31
CA ASN A 51 -8.26 -12.17 -0.45
C ASN A 51 -7.26 -12.92 0.44
N GLN A 52 -6.13 -13.34 -0.11
CA GLN A 52 -5.05 -13.97 0.66
C GLN A 52 -4.53 -13.08 1.79
N LEU A 53 -4.32 -11.78 1.54
CA LEU A 53 -3.83 -10.85 2.56
C LEU A 53 -4.91 -10.50 3.60
N LYS A 54 -6.17 -10.40 3.17
CA LYS A 54 -7.31 -10.12 4.06
C LYS A 54 -7.55 -11.25 5.05
N ASP A 55 -7.45 -12.49 4.60
CA ASP A 55 -7.71 -13.69 5.41
C ASP A 55 -6.43 -14.21 6.11
N ALA A 56 -5.33 -13.45 6.05
CA ALA A 56 -4.06 -13.83 6.66
C ALA A 56 -4.11 -13.75 8.19
N GLU A 57 -3.88 -14.87 8.85
CA GLU A 57 -3.83 -15.01 10.31
C GLU A 57 -2.42 -15.40 10.77
N PRO A 58 -1.86 -14.81 11.84
CA PRO A 58 -2.43 -13.72 12.64
C PRO A 58 -2.32 -12.33 11.95
N PHE A 59 -1.45 -12.21 10.94
CA PHE A 59 -1.25 -11.02 10.11
C PHE A 59 -0.36 -11.37 8.90
N PHE A 60 -0.13 -10.40 8.00
CA PHE A 60 0.85 -10.49 6.91
C PHE A 60 1.93 -9.42 7.04
N LEU A 61 3.07 -9.62 6.36
CA LEU A 61 4.21 -8.70 6.36
C LEU A 61 4.30 -7.92 5.05
N LEU A 62 4.43 -6.60 5.17
CA LEU A 62 5.03 -5.76 4.12
C LEU A 62 6.46 -5.45 4.58
N ALA A 63 7.46 -6.06 3.96
CA ALA A 63 8.84 -5.93 4.43
C ALA A 63 9.86 -5.85 3.30
N GLY A 64 10.91 -5.07 3.54
CA GLY A 64 12.03 -4.89 2.64
C GLY A 64 12.76 -3.58 2.92
N PRO A 65 13.87 -3.32 2.21
CA PRO A 65 14.67 -2.13 2.42
C PRO A 65 13.91 -0.87 2.00
N ASN A 66 14.20 0.25 2.67
CA ASN A 66 13.50 1.51 2.45
C ASN A 66 13.54 1.96 0.99
N VAL A 67 14.73 1.90 0.37
CA VAL A 67 15.01 2.26 -1.02
C VAL A 67 15.92 1.22 -1.65
N ILE A 68 15.83 1.07 -2.97
CA ILE A 68 16.75 0.24 -3.75
C ILE A 68 18.12 0.92 -3.78
N GLU A 69 19.14 0.24 -3.25
CA GLU A 69 20.53 0.70 -3.26
C GLU A 69 21.35 0.05 -4.38
N SER A 70 21.16 -1.25 -4.58
CA SER A 70 21.73 -2.01 -5.69
C SER A 70 20.92 -3.29 -5.92
N GLU A 71 21.02 -3.86 -7.13
CA GLU A 71 20.37 -5.15 -7.46
C GLU A 71 20.81 -6.27 -6.52
N GLU A 72 22.11 -6.39 -6.27
CA GLU A 72 22.67 -7.42 -5.37
C GLU A 72 22.10 -7.27 -3.94
N HIS A 73 22.03 -6.04 -3.43
CA HIS A 73 21.48 -5.77 -2.12
C HIS A 73 20.00 -6.17 -2.04
N ILE A 74 19.20 -5.78 -3.03
CA ILE A 74 17.77 -6.09 -3.06
C ILE A 74 17.50 -7.60 -3.15
N LEU A 75 18.20 -8.31 -4.03
CA LEU A 75 18.03 -9.76 -4.17
C LEU A 75 18.43 -10.49 -2.89
N ARG A 76 19.54 -10.08 -2.27
CA ARG A 76 19.97 -10.62 -0.96
C ARG A 76 18.91 -10.38 0.12
N MET A 77 18.38 -9.16 0.24
CA MET A 77 17.34 -8.85 1.22
C MET A 77 16.07 -9.65 0.97
N ALA A 78 15.59 -9.74 -0.26
CA ALA A 78 14.41 -10.53 -0.62
C ALA A 78 14.58 -12.00 -0.23
N LYS A 79 15.75 -12.61 -0.54
CA LYS A 79 16.06 -13.98 -0.14
C LYS A 79 15.98 -14.20 1.37
N HIS A 80 16.62 -13.34 2.15
CA HIS A 80 16.68 -13.49 3.61
C HIS A 80 15.32 -13.25 4.27
N ILE A 81 14.60 -12.20 3.86
CA ILE A 81 13.28 -11.87 4.41
C ILE A 81 12.28 -12.98 4.05
N LYS A 82 12.29 -13.48 2.81
CA LYS A 82 11.47 -14.65 2.42
C LYS A 82 11.78 -15.85 3.29
N HIS A 83 13.05 -16.20 3.47
CA HIS A 83 13.45 -17.33 4.29
C HIS A 83 12.90 -17.23 5.72
N ILE A 84 13.02 -16.05 6.33
CA ILE A 84 12.49 -15.80 7.68
C ILE A 84 10.96 -15.90 7.70
N ALA A 85 10.27 -15.20 6.79
CA ALA A 85 8.81 -15.19 6.71
C ALA A 85 8.24 -16.60 6.51
N THR A 86 8.83 -17.40 5.62
CA THR A 86 8.47 -18.80 5.41
C THR A 86 8.70 -19.64 6.66
N LYS A 87 9.83 -19.46 7.36
CA LYS A 87 10.15 -20.20 8.59
C LYS A 87 9.11 -19.96 9.70
N VAL A 88 8.57 -18.74 9.79
CA VAL A 88 7.55 -18.39 10.79
C VAL A 88 6.11 -18.54 10.27
N GLY A 89 5.93 -18.96 9.02
CA GLY A 89 4.61 -19.18 8.42
C GLY A 89 3.82 -17.91 8.10
N LEU A 90 4.47 -16.76 7.95
CA LEU A 90 3.79 -15.49 7.66
C LEU A 90 3.78 -15.17 6.15
N PRO A 91 2.63 -14.75 5.59
CA PRO A 91 2.58 -14.20 4.23
C PRO A 91 3.44 -12.94 4.11
N LEU A 92 4.14 -12.79 2.99
CA LEU A 92 5.07 -11.70 2.74
C LEU A 92 4.77 -11.03 1.40
N VAL A 93 4.68 -9.70 1.42
CA VAL A 93 4.81 -8.83 0.25
C VAL A 93 6.12 -8.06 0.39
N PHE A 94 6.95 -8.12 -0.64
CA PHE A 94 8.24 -7.46 -0.64
C PHE A 94 8.07 -5.97 -0.95
N LYS A 95 8.57 -5.10 -0.05
CA LYS A 95 8.48 -3.64 -0.19
C LYS A 95 9.84 -3.02 -0.49
N SER A 96 9.93 -2.21 -1.54
CA SER A 96 11.04 -1.24 -1.67
C SER A 96 10.68 -0.06 -2.56
N SER A 97 11.28 1.10 -2.31
CA SER A 97 11.09 2.31 -3.13
C SER A 97 12.16 2.41 -4.21
N PHE A 98 11.77 2.77 -5.44
CA PHE A 98 12.72 3.09 -6.52
C PHE A 98 13.20 4.55 -6.49
N ASP A 99 12.44 5.44 -5.85
CA ASP A 99 12.78 6.86 -5.64
C ASP A 99 12.29 7.34 -4.27
N LYS A 100 13.11 8.14 -3.57
CA LYS A 100 12.77 8.85 -2.34
C LYS A 100 12.68 10.34 -2.64
N ALA A 101 11.51 10.78 -3.10
CA ALA A 101 11.32 12.14 -3.60
C ALA A 101 11.38 13.25 -2.53
N ASN A 102 11.32 12.90 -1.25
CA ASN A 102 11.24 13.83 -0.13
C ASN A 102 12.59 14.10 0.59
N ARG A 103 13.72 14.09 -0.14
CA ARG A 103 15.03 14.43 0.44
C ARG A 103 15.23 15.95 0.54
N THR A 104 15.62 16.43 1.72
CA THR A 104 15.91 17.85 1.99
C THR A 104 17.19 18.36 1.32
N SER A 105 18.11 17.46 0.97
CA SER A 105 19.32 17.77 0.20
C SER A 105 19.26 17.11 -1.18
N SER A 106 19.52 17.88 -2.23
CA SER A 106 19.64 17.39 -3.60
C SER A 106 20.80 16.41 -3.80
N LYS A 107 21.77 16.39 -2.88
CA LYS A 107 22.94 15.50 -2.93
C LYS A 107 22.69 14.11 -2.33
N SER A 108 21.57 13.90 -1.64
CA SER A 108 21.26 12.61 -1.02
C SER A 108 20.86 11.58 -2.07
N PHE A 109 21.37 10.35 -1.93
CA PHE A 109 20.93 9.24 -2.78
C PHE A 109 19.42 9.01 -2.62
N ARG A 110 18.75 8.88 -3.76
CA ARG A 110 17.30 8.75 -3.86
C ARG A 110 16.82 7.39 -4.34
N GLY A 111 17.73 6.55 -4.86
CA GLY A 111 17.40 5.30 -5.53
C GLY A 111 17.86 5.32 -6.99
N PRO A 112 17.72 4.18 -7.70
CA PRO A 112 18.14 4.03 -9.09
C PRO A 112 17.17 4.71 -10.09
N GLY A 113 16.02 5.22 -9.63
CA GLY A 113 14.96 5.75 -10.47
C GLY A 113 14.02 4.68 -10.98
N MET A 114 12.95 5.10 -11.66
CA MET A 114 11.80 4.24 -12.00
C MET A 114 12.18 3.09 -12.93
N ALA A 115 12.84 3.35 -14.06
CA ALA A 115 13.13 2.32 -15.06
C ALA A 115 14.01 1.19 -14.50
N GLU A 116 15.15 1.53 -13.89
CA GLU A 116 16.05 0.53 -13.31
C GLU A 116 15.46 -0.09 -12.03
N GLY A 117 14.78 0.70 -11.19
CA GLY A 117 14.13 0.20 -9.99
C GLY A 117 13.05 -0.84 -10.28
N LEU A 118 12.19 -0.59 -11.28
CA LEU A 118 11.15 -1.54 -11.68
C LEU A 118 11.74 -2.83 -12.26
N LYS A 119 12.81 -2.74 -13.05
CA LYS A 119 13.54 -3.91 -13.54
C LYS A 119 14.11 -4.76 -12.40
N ILE A 120 14.68 -4.12 -11.37
CA ILE A 120 15.19 -4.84 -10.19
C ILE A 120 14.04 -5.49 -9.40
N LEU A 121 12.91 -4.79 -9.22
CA LEU A 121 11.74 -5.33 -8.51
C LEU A 121 11.10 -6.50 -9.28
N GLU A 122 11.05 -6.43 -10.60
CA GLU A 122 10.59 -7.54 -11.44
C GLU A 122 11.47 -8.78 -11.27
N LYS A 123 12.81 -8.60 -11.20
CA LYS A 123 13.73 -9.69 -10.90
C LYS A 123 13.45 -10.32 -9.54
N VAL A 124 13.16 -9.53 -8.51
CA VAL A 124 12.77 -10.06 -7.18
C VAL A 124 11.50 -10.89 -7.29
N LYS A 125 10.48 -10.35 -7.96
CA LYS A 125 9.19 -11.01 -8.17
C LYS A 125 9.36 -12.37 -8.82
N VAL A 126 10.14 -12.45 -9.91
CA VAL A 126 10.38 -13.71 -10.64
C VAL A 126 11.28 -14.66 -9.84
N ALA A 127 12.38 -14.18 -9.26
CA ALA A 127 13.36 -15.04 -8.59
C ALA A 127 12.83 -15.66 -7.29
N TYR A 128 11.93 -14.95 -6.60
CA TYR A 128 11.46 -15.35 -5.28
C TYR A 128 9.96 -15.56 -5.20
N ASP A 129 9.20 -15.41 -6.29
CA ASP A 129 7.74 -15.57 -6.29
C ASP A 129 7.08 -14.79 -5.14
N LEU A 130 7.46 -13.51 -5.04
CA LEU A 130 6.95 -12.61 -4.01
C LEU A 130 6.11 -11.50 -4.65
N PRO A 131 4.92 -11.19 -4.11
CA PRO A 131 4.21 -10.00 -4.52
C PRO A 131 5.01 -8.75 -4.12
N ILE A 132 4.92 -7.72 -4.96
CA ILE A 132 5.70 -6.49 -4.83
C ILE A 132 4.80 -5.32 -4.43
N VAL A 133 5.26 -4.51 -3.48
CA VAL A 133 4.70 -3.21 -3.16
C VAL A 133 5.75 -2.09 -3.30
N THR A 134 5.40 -1.02 -4.01
CA THR A 134 6.27 0.16 -4.17
C THR A 134 5.43 1.44 -4.23
N ASP A 135 6.04 2.56 -3.91
CA ASP A 135 5.40 3.87 -3.82
C ASP A 135 5.55 4.71 -5.09
N VAL A 136 4.49 5.45 -5.43
CA VAL A 136 4.47 6.43 -6.52
C VAL A 136 4.36 7.84 -5.96
N HIS A 137 5.00 8.79 -6.62
CA HIS A 137 5.01 10.20 -6.25
C HIS A 137 4.28 11.09 -7.27
N GLU A 138 4.06 10.57 -8.48
CA GLU A 138 3.43 11.28 -9.59
C GLU A 138 2.49 10.35 -10.35
N ALA A 139 1.36 10.87 -10.87
CA ALA A 139 0.30 10.06 -11.48
C ALA A 139 0.78 9.28 -12.73
N TYR A 140 1.70 9.86 -13.51
CA TYR A 140 2.24 9.21 -14.71
C TYR A 140 3.05 7.94 -14.38
N GLN A 141 3.50 7.77 -13.13
CA GLN A 141 4.25 6.59 -12.71
C GLN A 141 3.34 5.36 -12.55
N CYS A 142 2.04 5.58 -12.27
CA CYS A 142 1.10 4.50 -11.94
C CYS A 142 0.97 3.43 -13.03
N GLU A 143 1.01 3.82 -14.30
CA GLU A 143 0.87 2.88 -15.42
C GLU A 143 2.06 1.92 -15.49
N GLU A 144 3.29 2.43 -15.51
CA GLU A 144 4.49 1.58 -15.57
C GLU A 144 4.70 0.78 -14.28
N VAL A 145 4.46 1.40 -13.13
CA VAL A 145 4.60 0.72 -11.83
C VAL A 145 3.58 -0.41 -11.70
N GLY A 146 2.34 -0.21 -12.18
CA GLY A 146 1.29 -1.23 -12.15
C GLY A 146 1.55 -2.46 -13.04
N LYS A 147 2.51 -2.40 -13.98
CA LYS A 147 2.94 -3.58 -14.75
C LYS A 147 3.78 -4.55 -13.92
N VAL A 148 4.45 -4.05 -12.88
CA VAL A 148 5.39 -4.83 -12.05
C VAL A 148 4.83 -5.05 -10.65
N ALA A 149 4.37 -3.98 -9.99
CA ALA A 149 3.89 -4.00 -8.62
C ALA A 149 2.49 -4.60 -8.50
N ASP A 150 2.28 -5.41 -7.48
CA ASP A 150 0.96 -5.98 -7.15
C ASP A 150 0.16 -5.03 -6.26
N ILE A 151 0.85 -4.14 -5.54
CA ILE A 151 0.28 -3.10 -4.69
C ILE A 151 1.02 -1.79 -4.96
N ILE A 152 0.28 -0.73 -5.29
CA ILE A 152 0.82 0.62 -5.39
C ILE A 152 0.56 1.34 -4.07
N GLN A 153 1.63 1.85 -3.44
CA GLN A 153 1.55 2.61 -2.21
C GLN A 153 1.50 4.11 -2.51
N ILE A 154 0.57 4.83 -1.88
CA ILE A 154 0.52 6.29 -1.92
C ILE A 154 1.21 6.86 -0.67
N PRO A 155 2.28 7.67 -0.81
CA PRO A 155 2.92 8.34 0.32
C PRO A 155 1.94 9.17 1.13
N ALA A 156 2.08 9.18 2.46
CA ALA A 156 1.17 9.87 3.37
C ALA A 156 1.05 11.38 3.07
N PHE A 157 2.11 12.03 2.61
CA PHE A 157 2.08 13.46 2.28
C PHE A 157 1.30 13.78 1.00
N LEU A 158 0.96 12.75 0.21
CA LEU A 158 0.15 12.85 -1.01
C LEU A 158 -1.32 12.44 -0.78
N CYS A 159 -1.73 12.09 0.44
CA CYS A 159 -3.06 11.52 0.73
C CYS A 159 -4.26 12.43 0.40
N ARG A 160 -4.03 13.72 0.14
CA ARG A 160 -5.07 14.71 -0.22
C ARG A 160 -4.99 15.19 -1.66
N GLN A 161 -4.10 14.62 -2.48
CA GLN A 161 -3.96 15.00 -3.88
C GLN A 161 -5.07 14.34 -4.69
N ALA A 162 -6.05 15.13 -5.15
CA ALA A 162 -7.17 14.62 -5.93
C ALA A 162 -6.79 14.19 -7.37
N ARG A 163 -5.55 14.50 -7.80
CA ARG A 163 -5.04 14.25 -9.15
C ARG A 163 -3.91 13.21 -9.19
N LEU A 164 -3.62 12.54 -8.07
CA LEU A 164 -2.76 11.36 -8.02
C LEU A 164 -3.58 10.08 -8.19
#